data_AF-A0A9N9D063-F1
#
_entry.id   AF-A0A9N9D063-F1
#
_cell.length_a   1.000
_cell.length_b   1.000
_cell.length_c   1.000
_cell.angle_alpha   90.00
_cell.angle_beta   90.00
_cell.angle_gamma   90.00
#
_symmetry.space_group_name_H-M   'P 1'
#
loop_
_entity.id
_entity.type
_entity.pdbx_description
1 polymer ?
#
loop_
_entity_poly.entity_id
_entity_poly.type
_entity_poly.pdbx_seq_one_letter_code
_entity_poly.pdbx_strand_id
1 'polypeptide(L)'
;MTTQQFFDDDEFANVPKSLLPIIRFFFNPLNDPKLQQESFLSNPFAFFSSFAKKKNTAKPYISFKGLNDVPIEFLSMICKNLEPTDIFALAGVNQHLRTILLDIENKQTQELWRNSRLEHSPFLDVPLPKGMTEQEFLSLTALERGCQFCGLRVSWVRIYWQYRVRACTDCYLCRFVSNSYLNRRSAGFYRTTESLEELKRLENNDKRRLEYIISYRKQRLGEIIDELSEEVVPDNVSIKSGYSSSSDATSEGVSLKYDPFILRKCPSYLKEWKYLDRPFTSRDEVKLRRKLDYEYQILEKHYSSS
;
A
#
# COMPACT_ATOMS: atom_id res chain seq x y z
N MET A 1 30.24 24.77 -16.21
CA MET A 1 29.99 23.81 -17.31
C MET A 1 29.65 22.49 -16.66
N THR A 2 28.37 22.24 -16.41
CA THR A 2 27.90 21.01 -15.77
C THR A 2 26.90 20.41 -16.73
N THR A 3 27.31 19.36 -17.42
CA THR A 3 26.53 18.67 -18.45
C THR A 3 25.29 18.07 -17.79
N GLN A 4 24.12 18.64 -18.05
CA GLN A 4 22.84 17.97 -17.80
C GLN A 4 22.80 16.78 -18.74
N GLN A 5 23.08 15.57 -18.25
CA GLN A 5 22.75 14.34 -18.96
C GLN A 5 21.23 14.17 -18.90
N PHE A 6 20.54 14.74 -19.88
CA PHE A 6 19.24 14.22 -20.28
C PHE A 6 19.48 12.82 -20.83
N PHE A 7 18.82 11.82 -20.23
CA PHE A 7 18.77 10.48 -20.79
C PHE A 7 17.91 10.53 -22.05
N ASP A 8 18.51 10.26 -23.22
CA ASP A 8 17.80 10.20 -24.50
C ASP A 8 16.74 9.08 -24.47
N ASP A 9 15.55 9.35 -25.03
CA ASP A 9 14.41 8.42 -25.07
C ASP A 9 14.74 7.06 -25.75
N ASP A 10 15.87 6.98 -26.47
CA ASP A 10 16.35 5.77 -27.13
C ASP A 10 16.92 4.72 -26.16
N GLU A 11 17.39 5.10 -24.96
CA GLU A 11 17.97 4.14 -24.00
C GLU A 11 16.90 3.25 -23.33
N PHE A 12 15.64 3.68 -23.37
CA PHE A 12 14.48 2.95 -22.85
C PHE A 12 13.57 2.40 -23.95
N ALA A 13 14.01 2.40 -25.22
CA ALA A 13 13.19 1.91 -26.35
C ALA A 13 12.72 0.45 -26.20
N ASN A 14 13.51 -0.36 -25.48
CA ASN A 14 13.21 -1.77 -25.19
C ASN A 14 12.52 -1.99 -23.83
N VAL A 15 12.37 -0.93 -23.04
CA VAL A 15 11.67 -0.99 -21.76
C VAL A 15 10.17 -1.00 -22.01
N PRO A 16 9.44 -1.95 -21.40
CA PRO A 16 8.01 -1.98 -21.53
C PRO A 16 7.31 -0.69 -21.09
N LYS A 17 6.29 -0.27 -21.84
CA LYS A 17 5.61 1.01 -21.61
C LYS A 17 4.99 1.16 -20.22
N SER A 18 4.64 0.08 -19.54
CA SER A 18 4.12 0.14 -18.17
C SER A 18 5.18 0.27 -17.10
N LEU A 19 6.44 -0.03 -17.42
CA LEU A 19 7.58 0.24 -16.56
C LEU A 19 8.12 1.66 -16.76
N LEU A 20 7.83 2.32 -17.89
CA LEU A 20 8.27 3.69 -18.15
C LEU A 20 7.88 4.69 -17.06
N PRO A 21 6.66 4.71 -16.48
CA PRO A 21 6.33 5.65 -15.40
C PRO A 21 7.17 5.42 -14.13
N ILE A 22 7.48 4.16 -13.83
CA ILE A 22 8.22 3.75 -12.64
C ILE A 22 9.72 3.99 -12.85
N ILE A 23 10.26 3.60 -14.00
CA ILE A 23 11.64 3.87 -14.40
C ILE A 23 11.85 5.38 -14.54
N ARG A 24 10.94 6.13 -15.14
CA ARG A 24 10.97 7.61 -15.07
C ARG A 24 10.90 8.09 -13.63
N PHE A 25 10.10 7.47 -12.77
CA PHE A 25 10.10 7.78 -11.34
C PHE A 25 11.38 7.33 -10.59
N PHE A 26 12.20 6.41 -11.10
CA PHE A 26 13.50 6.07 -10.49
C PHE A 26 14.64 6.91 -11.08
N PHE A 27 14.58 7.27 -12.36
CA PHE A 27 15.69 7.84 -13.12
C PHE A 27 15.49 9.27 -13.63
N ASN A 28 14.25 9.81 -13.71
CA ASN A 28 14.07 11.23 -14.05
C ASN A 28 14.25 12.10 -12.81
N PRO A 29 15.08 13.16 -12.88
CA PRO A 29 15.16 14.15 -11.83
C PRO A 29 13.78 14.79 -11.63
N LEU A 30 13.37 14.97 -10.38
CA LEU A 30 12.23 15.83 -10.05
C LEU A 30 12.61 17.25 -10.52
N ASN A 31 11.78 17.86 -11.37
CA ASN A 31 12.03 19.23 -11.83
C ASN A 31 12.22 20.18 -10.64
N ASP A 32 13.19 21.09 -10.76
CA ASP A 32 13.53 22.08 -9.74
C ASP A 32 12.27 22.92 -9.39
N PRO A 33 11.83 22.96 -8.11
CA PRO A 33 10.65 23.70 -7.68
C PRO A 33 10.72 25.21 -7.97
N LYS A 34 11.89 25.75 -8.33
CA LYS A 34 12.05 27.14 -8.78
C LYS A 34 11.35 27.44 -10.12
N LEU A 35 11.03 26.44 -10.93
CA LEU A 35 10.34 26.63 -12.22
C LEU A 35 8.81 26.55 -12.14
N GLN A 36 8.24 26.34 -10.93
CA GLN A 36 6.79 26.33 -10.70
C GLN A 36 6.23 27.60 -10.05
N GLN A 37 7.07 28.60 -9.80
CA GLN A 37 6.57 29.93 -9.44
C GLN A 37 6.12 30.65 -10.69
N GLU A 38 4.91 30.39 -11.17
CA GLU A 38 3.96 31.43 -11.58
C GLU A 38 2.54 30.87 -11.52
N SER A 39 1.64 31.65 -10.90
CA SER A 39 0.20 31.42 -10.71
C SER A 39 -0.20 30.35 -9.68
N PHE A 40 -0.48 30.80 -8.45
CA PHE A 40 -1.83 30.91 -7.87
C PHE A 40 -1.73 31.20 -6.36
N LEU A 41 -1.82 32.50 -6.04
CA LEU A 41 -2.44 33.09 -4.85
C LEU A 41 -2.08 32.57 -3.43
N SER A 42 -1.40 33.47 -2.71
CA SER A 42 -1.58 33.86 -1.30
C SER A 42 -1.42 32.82 -0.20
N ASN A 43 -0.27 32.92 0.45
CA ASN A 43 0.13 32.37 1.73
C ASN A 43 -0.78 32.90 2.89
N PRO A 44 -1.59 32.07 3.58
CA PRO A 44 -2.52 32.56 4.60
C PRO A 44 -1.98 32.48 6.06
N PHE A 45 -0.72 32.13 6.29
CA PHE A 45 -0.20 31.95 7.66
C PHE A 45 1.02 32.82 7.99
N ALA A 46 0.92 34.12 7.70
CA ALA A 46 1.81 35.13 8.26
C ALA A 46 1.06 35.92 9.35
N PHE A 47 0.75 35.28 10.48
CA PHE A 47 0.37 36.01 11.70
C PHE A 47 0.77 35.20 12.92
N PHE A 48 1.55 35.85 13.80
CA PHE A 48 2.06 35.45 15.13
C PHE A 48 3.59 35.44 15.21
N SER A 49 4.18 36.64 15.10
CA SER A 49 5.44 36.96 15.76
C SER A 49 5.17 37.83 16.97
N SER A 50 5.92 37.55 18.05
CA SER A 50 6.10 38.33 19.28
C SER A 50 5.24 37.90 20.47
N PHE A 51 5.86 37.18 21.41
CA PHE A 51 6.02 37.63 22.80
C PHE A 51 7.29 37.01 23.41
N ALA A 52 7.99 37.82 24.20
CA ALA A 52 9.32 37.56 24.70
C ALA A 52 9.39 36.55 25.87
N LYS A 53 10.36 35.63 25.74
CA LYS A 53 11.22 34.97 26.75
C LYS A 53 10.66 34.74 28.16
N LYS A 54 10.43 33.45 28.46
CA LYS A 54 10.70 32.86 29.78
C LYS A 54 11.73 31.75 29.60
N LYS A 55 12.91 31.88 30.23
CA LYS A 55 13.98 30.87 30.18
C LYS A 55 13.57 29.66 31.01
N ASN A 56 12.98 28.66 30.36
CA ASN A 56 12.97 27.29 30.86
C ASN A 56 14.11 26.56 30.16
N THR A 57 14.96 25.87 30.93
CA THR A 57 15.95 24.93 30.42
C THR A 57 15.21 23.73 29.81
N ALA A 58 14.68 23.94 28.60
CA ALA A 58 13.99 22.92 27.84
C ALA A 58 15.00 21.86 27.40
N LYS A 59 14.60 20.59 27.55
CA LYS A 59 15.26 19.44 26.94
C LYS A 59 15.63 19.78 25.49
N PRO A 60 16.79 19.35 24.97
CA PRO A 60 17.15 19.63 23.58
C PRO A 60 16.10 18.98 22.67
N TYR A 61 15.16 19.78 22.18
CA TYR A 61 14.24 19.36 21.15
C TYR A 61 15.01 19.43 19.84
N ILE A 62 15.25 18.27 19.23
CA ILE A 62 15.84 18.20 17.91
C ILE A 62 14.82 18.80 16.94
N SER A 63 15.16 19.98 16.40
CA SER A 63 14.34 20.70 15.43
C SER A 63 15.06 20.68 14.10
N PHE A 64 14.40 20.11 13.10
CA PHE A 64 14.84 20.14 11.70
C PHE A 64 14.19 21.35 11.02
N LYS A 65 14.95 22.11 10.21
CA LYS A 65 14.39 23.29 9.53
C LYS A 65 13.51 22.89 8.35
N GLY A 66 13.77 21.73 7.78
CA GLY A 66 12.92 21.08 6.78
C GLY A 66 13.16 19.58 6.70
N LEU A 67 12.38 18.89 5.87
CA LEU A 67 12.50 17.45 5.62
C LEU A 67 13.87 17.04 5.05
N ASN A 68 14.60 17.96 4.44
CA ASN A 68 15.93 17.72 3.88
C ASN A 68 17.03 17.61 4.93
N ASP A 69 16.75 18.02 6.17
CA ASP A 69 17.70 17.97 7.27
C ASP A 69 17.51 16.71 8.14
N VAL A 70 16.54 15.85 7.81
CA VAL A 70 16.15 14.70 8.62
C VAL A 70 17.07 13.51 8.28
N PRO A 71 17.86 13.01 9.24
CA PRO A 71 18.70 11.83 9.03
C PRO A 71 17.88 10.57 8.79
N ILE A 72 18.48 9.57 8.14
CA ILE A 72 17.85 8.27 7.86
C ILE A 72 17.43 7.54 9.14
N GLU A 73 18.11 7.74 10.28
CA GLU A 73 17.74 7.15 11.55
C GLU A 73 16.35 7.61 12.02
N PHE A 74 16.07 8.91 11.88
CA PHE A 74 14.76 9.48 12.22
C PHE A 74 13.70 9.09 11.18
N LEU A 75 14.08 9.06 9.90
CA LEU A 75 13.18 8.56 8.85
C LEU A 75 12.81 7.10 9.10
N SER A 76 13.75 6.26 9.53
CA SER A 76 13.49 4.86 9.90
C SER A 76 12.51 4.74 11.07
N MET A 77 12.63 5.60 12.09
CA MET A 77 11.67 5.64 13.20
C MET A 77 10.25 6.00 12.77
N ILE A 78 10.10 6.82 11.74
CA ILE A 78 8.80 7.18 11.16
C ILE A 78 8.30 6.04 10.27
N CYS A 79 9.14 5.59 9.33
CA CYS A 79 8.83 4.63 8.29
C CYS A 79 8.57 3.22 8.82
N LYS A 80 9.06 2.85 10.01
CA LYS A 80 8.77 1.55 10.62
C LYS A 80 7.28 1.26 10.80
N ASN A 81 6.44 2.32 10.83
CA ASN A 81 4.99 2.20 10.99
C ASN A 81 4.24 2.35 9.66
N LEU A 82 4.97 2.52 8.55
CA LEU A 82 4.41 2.75 7.21
C LEU A 82 4.45 1.46 6.40
N GLU A 83 3.42 1.24 5.58
CA GLU A 83 3.42 0.14 4.61
C GLU A 83 4.42 0.46 3.48
N PRO A 84 4.97 -0.56 2.79
CA PRO A 84 5.89 -0.34 1.67
C PRO A 84 5.35 0.63 0.59
N THR A 85 4.04 0.62 0.35
CA THR A 85 3.38 1.55 -0.57
C THR A 85 3.44 2.99 -0.10
N ASP A 86 3.36 3.23 1.21
CA ASP A 86 3.41 4.56 1.79
C ASP A 86 4.84 5.08 1.84
N ILE A 87 5.82 4.22 2.08
CA ILE A 87 7.26 4.56 1.97
C ILE A 87 7.60 4.94 0.53
N PHE A 88 7.09 4.19 -0.45
CA PHE A 88 7.25 4.52 -1.86
C PHE A 88 6.61 5.87 -2.21
N ALA A 89 5.39 6.12 -1.73
CA ALA A 89 4.73 7.41 -1.91
C ALA A 89 5.51 8.57 -1.25
N LEU A 90 6.05 8.34 -0.05
CA LEU A 90 6.87 9.32 0.67
C LEU A 90 8.16 9.66 -0.08
N ALA A 91 8.80 8.67 -0.70
CA ALA A 91 9.94 8.88 -1.57
C ALA A 91 9.60 9.80 -2.77
N GLY A 92 8.33 9.87 -3.19
CA GLY A 92 7.89 10.75 -4.27
C GLY A 92 7.64 12.21 -3.87
N VAL A 93 7.67 12.54 -2.57
CA VAL A 93 7.31 13.88 -2.08
C VAL A 93 8.42 14.91 -2.37
N ASN A 94 9.68 14.52 -2.23
CA ASN A 94 10.81 15.40 -2.55
C ASN A 94 12.05 14.60 -3.01
N GLN A 95 13.01 15.30 -3.63
CA GLN A 95 14.21 14.67 -4.19
C GLN A 95 15.14 14.07 -3.13
N HIS A 96 15.21 14.67 -1.94
CA HIS A 96 16.07 14.22 -0.87
C HIS A 96 15.61 12.87 -0.29
N LEU A 97 14.33 12.78 0.08
CA LEU A 97 13.65 11.56 0.51
C LEU A 97 13.72 10.50 -0.57
N ARG A 98 13.55 10.87 -1.85
CA ARG A 98 13.75 9.92 -2.96
C ARG A 98 15.15 9.32 -2.94
N THR A 99 16.16 10.17 -2.79
CA THR A 99 17.57 9.75 -2.78
C THR A 99 17.86 8.82 -1.60
N ILE A 100 17.37 9.14 -0.41
CA ILE A 100 17.62 8.34 0.81
C ILE A 100 16.80 7.05 0.81
N LEU A 101 15.49 7.13 0.55
CA LEU A 101 14.57 6.01 0.68
C LEU A 101 14.68 5.02 -0.49
N LEU A 102 15.16 5.44 -1.65
CA LEU A 102 15.37 4.54 -2.81
C LEU A 102 16.84 4.18 -3.02
N ASP A 103 17.71 4.48 -2.05
CA ASP A 103 19.11 4.05 -2.09
C ASP A 103 19.19 2.51 -1.97
N ILE A 104 19.60 1.87 -3.07
CA ILE A 104 19.73 0.42 -3.16
C ILE A 104 21.03 -0.10 -2.51
N GLU A 105 22.05 0.75 -2.37
CA GLU A 105 23.35 0.38 -1.83
C GLU A 105 23.41 0.55 -0.31
N ASN A 106 22.61 1.48 0.23
CA ASN A 106 22.55 1.75 1.66
C ASN A 106 21.87 0.62 2.45
N LYS A 107 22.64 -0.01 3.34
CA LYS A 107 22.16 -1.07 4.24
C LYS A 107 21.03 -0.64 5.17
N GLN A 108 21.06 0.58 5.70
CA GLN A 108 20.00 1.09 6.58
C GLN A 108 18.70 1.28 5.82
N THR A 109 18.77 1.72 4.55
CA THR A 109 17.60 1.80 3.67
C THR A 109 17.04 0.41 3.40
N GLN A 110 17.88 -0.58 3.04
CA GLN A 110 17.42 -1.96 2.87
C GLN A 110 16.74 -2.52 4.13
N GLU A 111 17.32 -2.26 5.31
CA GLU A 111 16.75 -2.70 6.58
C GLU A 111 15.40 -2.02 6.89
N LEU A 112 15.25 -0.74 6.55
CA LEU A 112 13.99 -0.01 6.66
C LEU A 112 12.89 -0.68 5.82
N TRP A 113 13.16 -0.97 4.54
CA TRP A 113 12.20 -1.65 3.66
C TRP A 113 11.89 -3.07 4.11
N ARG A 114 12.90 -3.81 4.57
CA ARG A 114 12.73 -5.16 5.14
C ARG A 114 11.82 -5.13 6.35
N ASN A 115 12.08 -4.23 7.30
CA ASN A 115 11.29 -4.12 8.52
C ASN A 115 9.85 -3.75 8.21
N SER A 116 9.63 -2.78 7.30
CA SER A 116 8.29 -2.44 6.83
C SER A 116 7.59 -3.63 6.17
N ARG A 117 8.28 -4.39 5.31
CA ARG A 117 7.73 -5.61 4.67
C ARG A 117 7.31 -6.65 5.70
N LEU A 118 8.18 -7.00 6.64
CA LEU A 118 7.91 -8.04 7.63
C LEU A 118 6.77 -7.64 8.57
N GLU A 119 6.73 -6.37 8.96
CA GLU A 119 5.70 -5.83 9.83
C GLU A 119 4.33 -5.77 9.11
N HIS A 120 4.28 -5.22 7.90
CA HIS A 120 3.03 -4.90 7.21
C HIS A 120 2.59 -5.93 6.16
N SER A 121 3.45 -6.87 5.80
CA SER A 121 3.18 -7.92 4.82
C SER A 121 3.79 -9.25 5.29
N PRO A 122 3.33 -9.80 6.44
CA PRO A 122 3.90 -11.03 7.01
C PRO A 122 3.76 -12.25 6.09
N PHE A 123 2.79 -12.24 5.17
CA PHE A 123 2.65 -13.27 4.13
C PHE A 123 3.77 -13.24 3.07
N LEU A 124 4.55 -12.15 3.04
CA LEU A 124 5.77 -12.03 2.25
C LEU A 124 7.02 -12.30 3.09
N ASP A 125 6.94 -12.96 4.25
CA ASP A 125 8.10 -13.42 5.02
C ASP A 125 8.78 -14.62 4.34
N VAL A 126 9.31 -14.36 3.15
CA VAL A 126 10.14 -15.26 2.37
C VAL A 126 11.54 -14.66 2.23
N PRO A 127 12.59 -15.49 2.15
CA PRO A 127 13.93 -15.00 1.91
C PRO A 127 13.99 -14.31 0.54
N LEU A 128 14.72 -13.19 0.49
CA LEU A 128 14.94 -12.47 -0.76
C LEU A 128 15.65 -13.38 -1.77
N PRO A 129 15.21 -13.42 -3.03
CA PRO A 129 15.94 -14.06 -4.10
C PRO A 129 17.37 -13.52 -4.20
N LYS A 130 18.34 -14.39 -4.52
CA LYS A 130 19.76 -14.02 -4.56
C LYS A 130 19.99 -12.84 -5.52
N GLY A 131 20.65 -11.80 -5.01
CA GLY A 131 21.04 -10.60 -5.77
C GLY A 131 19.88 -9.65 -6.09
N MET A 132 18.78 -9.71 -5.34
CA MET A 132 17.65 -8.79 -5.43
C MET A 132 17.61 -7.91 -4.18
N THR A 133 17.23 -6.65 -4.35
CA THR A 133 17.02 -5.69 -3.24
C THR A 133 15.61 -5.78 -2.67
N GLU A 134 15.37 -5.22 -1.47
CA GLU A 134 14.03 -5.18 -0.88
C GLU A 134 13.06 -4.36 -1.76
N GLN A 135 13.52 -3.27 -2.35
CA GLN A 135 12.71 -2.43 -3.24
C GLN A 135 12.31 -3.19 -4.51
N GLU A 136 13.24 -3.90 -5.17
CA GLU A 136 12.92 -4.72 -6.35
C GLU A 136 11.91 -5.82 -6.00
N PHE A 137 12.13 -6.52 -4.88
CA PHE A 137 11.24 -7.57 -4.40
C PHE A 137 9.83 -7.03 -4.14
N LEU A 138 9.73 -5.88 -3.47
CA LEU A 138 8.47 -5.21 -3.16
C LEU A 138 7.81 -4.60 -4.39
N SER A 139 8.60 -4.14 -5.38
CA SER A 139 8.07 -3.66 -6.65
C SER A 139 7.24 -4.75 -7.33
N LEU A 140 7.81 -5.96 -7.44
CA LEU A 140 7.14 -7.09 -8.07
C LEU A 140 5.93 -7.60 -7.28
N THR A 141 6.04 -7.66 -5.96
CA THR A 141 5.05 -8.30 -5.08
C THR A 141 3.93 -7.39 -4.60
N ALA A 142 4.22 -6.13 -4.32
CA ALA A 142 3.32 -5.25 -3.57
C ALA A 142 2.98 -3.93 -4.29
N LEU A 143 3.93 -3.33 -5.03
CA LEU A 143 3.75 -2.00 -5.63
C LEU A 143 3.15 -2.07 -7.04
N GLU A 144 3.75 -2.89 -7.91
CA GLU A 144 3.30 -2.99 -9.29
C GLU A 144 2.00 -3.79 -9.39
N ARG A 145 1.15 -3.41 -10.36
CA ARG A 145 -0.09 -4.11 -10.66
C ARG A 145 -0.19 -4.33 -12.16
N GLY A 146 -0.60 -5.53 -12.56
CA GLY A 146 -0.73 -5.90 -13.96
C GLY A 146 0.59 -6.39 -14.57
N CYS A 147 0.56 -6.65 -15.88
CA CYS A 147 1.72 -7.15 -16.61
C CYS A 147 2.70 -6.01 -16.94
N GLN A 148 3.98 -6.23 -16.62
CA GLN A 148 5.05 -5.30 -16.97
C GLN A 148 5.25 -5.16 -18.47
N PHE A 149 4.84 -6.11 -19.31
CA PHE A 149 5.06 -6.03 -20.76
C PHE A 149 3.94 -5.31 -21.50
N CYS A 150 2.69 -5.74 -21.33
CA CYS A 150 1.55 -5.15 -22.02
C CYS A 150 0.87 -4.02 -21.24
N GLY A 151 1.22 -3.82 -19.96
CA GLY A 151 0.59 -2.83 -19.08
C GLY A 151 -0.85 -3.14 -18.69
N LEU A 152 -1.44 -4.20 -19.23
CA LEU A 152 -2.79 -4.58 -18.89
C LEU A 152 -2.85 -5.12 -17.47
N ARG A 153 -3.82 -4.60 -16.70
CA ARG A 153 -4.27 -5.21 -15.45
C ARG A 153 -5.22 -6.36 -15.77
N VAL A 154 -4.70 -7.35 -16.51
CA VAL A 154 -5.42 -8.60 -16.75
C VAL A 154 -5.67 -9.31 -15.43
N SER A 155 -6.75 -10.09 -15.38
CA SER A 155 -7.19 -10.81 -14.17
C SER A 155 -6.13 -11.74 -13.60
N TRP A 156 -5.16 -12.15 -14.41
CA TRP A 156 -4.10 -13.06 -14.01
C TRP A 156 -2.72 -12.60 -14.50
N VAL A 157 -1.82 -12.37 -13.55
CA VAL A 157 -0.42 -11.99 -13.80
C VAL A 157 0.46 -12.67 -12.76
N ARG A 158 1.49 -13.37 -13.23
CA ARG A 158 2.41 -14.13 -12.37
C ARG A 158 3.77 -13.44 -12.29
N ILE A 159 4.43 -13.59 -11.16
CA ILE A 159 5.84 -13.21 -11.01
C ILE A 159 6.68 -14.41 -11.43
N TYR A 160 7.44 -14.24 -12.51
CA TYR A 160 8.41 -15.22 -12.99
C TYR A 160 9.77 -14.90 -12.35
N TRP A 161 9.99 -15.46 -11.17
CA TRP A 161 11.16 -15.17 -10.32
C TRP A 161 12.50 -15.36 -11.00
N GLN A 162 12.62 -16.35 -11.90
CA GLN A 162 13.83 -16.60 -12.67
C GLN A 162 14.28 -15.38 -13.49
N TYR A 163 13.33 -14.59 -13.98
CA TYR A 163 13.58 -13.39 -14.79
C TYR A 163 13.28 -12.10 -14.04
N ARG A 164 12.80 -12.18 -12.79
CA ARG A 164 12.41 -11.03 -11.97
C ARG A 164 11.38 -10.13 -12.67
N VAL A 165 10.44 -10.74 -13.39
CA VAL A 165 9.39 -10.01 -14.11
C VAL A 165 8.00 -10.44 -13.69
N ARG A 166 7.07 -9.49 -13.70
CA ARG A 166 5.64 -9.73 -13.50
C ARG A 166 4.94 -9.68 -14.85
N ALA A 167 4.45 -10.83 -15.34
CA ALA A 167 3.94 -10.97 -16.69
C ALA A 167 2.65 -11.77 -16.78
N CYS A 168 1.80 -11.44 -17.77
CA CYS A 168 0.74 -12.35 -18.16
C CYS A 168 1.34 -13.51 -18.96
N THR A 169 0.62 -14.63 -18.99
CA THR A 169 1.05 -15.85 -19.67
C THR A 169 1.40 -15.58 -21.13
N ASP A 170 0.58 -14.82 -21.87
CA ASP A 170 0.84 -14.50 -23.28
C ASP A 170 2.15 -13.75 -23.48
N CYS A 171 2.39 -12.72 -22.65
CA CYS A 171 3.62 -11.92 -22.74
C CYS A 171 4.85 -12.73 -22.33
N TYR A 172 4.70 -13.64 -21.37
CA TYR A 172 5.77 -14.54 -20.95
C TYR A 172 6.12 -15.54 -22.06
N LEU A 173 5.11 -16.25 -22.60
CA LEU A 173 5.30 -17.25 -23.64
C LEU A 173 5.92 -16.66 -24.91
N CYS A 174 5.48 -15.46 -25.30
CA CYS A 174 6.00 -14.77 -26.47
C CYS A 174 7.49 -14.41 -26.34
N ARG A 175 7.99 -14.14 -25.12
CA ARG A 175 9.34 -13.64 -24.88
C ARG A 175 10.33 -14.70 -24.41
N PHE A 176 9.90 -15.59 -23.52
CA PHE A 176 10.80 -16.49 -22.79
C PHE A 176 10.72 -17.95 -23.26
N VAL A 177 9.69 -18.32 -24.04
CA VAL A 177 9.45 -19.71 -24.48
C VAL A 177 9.72 -19.87 -25.97
N SER A 178 10.77 -20.64 -26.30
CA SER A 178 11.35 -20.82 -27.64
C SER A 178 10.41 -21.46 -28.70
N ASN A 179 9.24 -21.96 -28.31
CA ASN A 179 8.31 -22.67 -29.21
C ASN A 179 6.84 -22.34 -28.90
N SER A 180 6.56 -21.16 -28.37
CA SER A 180 5.18 -20.71 -28.27
C SER A 180 4.68 -20.31 -29.67
N TYR A 181 3.43 -20.63 -29.99
CA TYR A 181 2.77 -20.20 -31.23
C TYR A 181 2.70 -18.66 -31.38
N LEU A 182 2.99 -17.93 -30.30
CA LEU A 182 3.08 -16.48 -30.22
C LEU A 182 4.47 -15.93 -30.57
N ASN A 183 5.49 -16.78 -30.66
CA ASN A 183 6.89 -16.40 -30.85
C ASN A 183 7.22 -16.06 -32.32
N ARG A 184 6.54 -15.07 -32.90
CA ARG A 184 6.81 -14.61 -34.27
C ARG A 184 7.87 -13.50 -34.36
N ARG A 185 8.37 -12.97 -33.24
CA ARG A 185 9.28 -11.79 -33.24
C ARG A 185 10.44 -11.81 -32.25
N SER A 186 10.57 -12.79 -31.38
CA SER A 186 11.55 -12.74 -30.28
C SER A 186 12.85 -13.45 -30.67
N ALA A 187 13.57 -12.88 -31.63
CA ALA A 187 14.96 -13.24 -31.90
C ALA A 187 15.85 -12.59 -30.84
N GLY A 188 16.00 -13.24 -29.70
CA GLY A 188 17.01 -12.86 -28.72
C GLY A 188 16.50 -12.83 -27.29
N PHE A 189 17.31 -13.47 -26.45
CA PHE A 189 17.38 -13.30 -25.00
C PHE A 189 16.32 -14.03 -24.16
N TYR A 190 16.84 -14.99 -23.38
CA TYR A 190 16.21 -15.84 -22.36
C TYR A 190 15.38 -17.02 -22.87
N ARG A 191 15.93 -18.23 -22.67
CA ARG A 191 15.25 -19.49 -22.95
C ARG A 191 14.89 -20.17 -21.63
N THR A 192 13.61 -20.40 -21.38
CA THR A 192 13.17 -21.23 -20.24
C THR A 192 13.42 -22.70 -20.57
N THR A 193 13.71 -23.49 -19.54
CA THR A 193 13.64 -24.96 -19.62
C THR A 193 12.24 -25.49 -19.29
N GLU A 194 11.36 -24.66 -18.74
CA GLU A 194 10.00 -25.02 -18.37
C GLU A 194 9.16 -25.37 -19.61
N SER A 195 8.45 -26.51 -19.55
CA SER A 195 7.53 -26.91 -20.60
C SER A 195 6.24 -26.08 -20.57
N LEU A 196 5.60 -25.89 -21.73
CA LEU A 196 4.32 -25.17 -21.81
C LEU A 196 3.23 -25.81 -20.94
N GLU A 197 3.24 -27.15 -20.82
CA GLU A 197 2.27 -27.87 -20.01
C GLU A 197 2.48 -27.63 -18.52
N GLU A 198 3.72 -27.60 -18.05
CA GLU A 198 4.07 -27.28 -16.68
C GLU A 198 3.66 -25.85 -16.30
N LEU A 199 3.89 -24.89 -17.20
CA LEU A 199 3.42 -23.51 -17.01
C LEU A 199 1.91 -23.41 -16.85
N LYS A 200 1.13 -24.11 -17.68
CA LYS A 200 -0.33 -24.16 -17.57
C LYS A 200 -0.79 -24.83 -16.27
N ARG A 201 -0.10 -25.88 -15.82
CA ARG A 201 -0.40 -26.53 -14.53
C ARG A 201 -0.15 -25.58 -13.36
N LEU A 202 0.98 -24.86 -13.36
CA LEU A 202 1.31 -23.87 -12.33
C LEU A 202 0.29 -22.72 -12.31
N GLU A 203 -0.07 -22.19 -13.47
CA GLU A 203 -1.10 -21.14 -13.59
C GLU A 203 -2.45 -21.60 -13.02
N ASN A 204 -2.88 -22.82 -13.34
CA ASN A 204 -4.12 -23.37 -12.78
C ASN A 204 -4.05 -23.55 -11.26
N ASN A 205 -2.92 -23.99 -10.71
CA ASN A 205 -2.73 -24.15 -9.28
C ASN A 205 -2.75 -22.79 -8.55
N ASP A 206 -2.03 -21.81 -9.08
CA ASP A 206 -2.00 -20.46 -8.53
C ASP A 206 -3.40 -19.81 -8.59
N LYS A 207 -4.15 -20.04 -9.68
CA LYS A 207 -5.55 -19.57 -9.82
C LYS A 207 -6.46 -20.16 -8.75
N ARG A 208 -6.41 -21.49 -8.55
CA ARG A 208 -7.18 -22.16 -7.49
C ARG A 208 -6.82 -21.64 -6.09
N ARG A 209 -5.52 -21.41 -5.85
CA ARG A 209 -5.05 -20.84 -4.59
C ARG A 209 -5.60 -19.42 -4.37
N LEU A 210 -5.60 -18.59 -5.40
CA LEU A 210 -6.18 -17.25 -5.32
C LEU A 210 -7.69 -17.30 -5.07
N GLU A 211 -8.42 -18.16 -5.79
CA GLU A 211 -9.85 -18.37 -5.58
C GLU A 211 -10.16 -18.76 -4.13
N TYR A 212 -9.35 -19.66 -3.55
CA TYR A 212 -9.45 -20.04 -2.14
C TYR A 212 -9.20 -18.85 -1.19
N ILE A 213 -8.15 -18.05 -1.43
CA ILE A 213 -7.84 -16.86 -0.63
C ILE A 213 -8.98 -15.86 -0.68
N ILE A 214 -9.54 -15.63 -1.87
CA ILE A 214 -10.67 -14.73 -2.08
C ILE A 214 -11.90 -15.24 -1.34
N SER A 215 -12.26 -16.51 -1.47
CA SER A 215 -13.42 -17.08 -0.79
C SER A 215 -13.27 -16.99 0.73
N TYR A 216 -12.09 -17.32 1.26
CA TYR A 216 -11.80 -17.24 2.68
C TYR A 216 -11.92 -15.79 3.21
N ARG A 217 -11.34 -14.81 2.50
CA ARG A 217 -11.46 -13.39 2.88
C ARG A 217 -12.91 -12.92 2.89
N LYS A 218 -13.69 -13.27 1.87
CA LYS A 218 -15.13 -12.90 1.81
C LYS A 218 -15.91 -13.49 2.98
N GLN A 219 -15.66 -14.76 3.30
CA GLN A 219 -16.27 -15.42 4.44
C GLN A 219 -15.90 -14.70 5.75
N ARG A 220 -14.61 -14.46 6.00
CA ARG A 220 -14.16 -13.82 7.24
C ARG A 220 -14.65 -12.39 7.40
N LEU A 221 -14.74 -11.63 6.30
CA LEU A 221 -15.35 -10.29 6.33
C LEU A 221 -16.84 -10.33 6.68
N GLY A 222 -17.56 -11.39 6.28
CA GLY A 222 -18.93 -11.64 6.71
C GLY A 222 -19.00 -11.92 8.21
N GLU A 223 -18.20 -12.89 8.67
CA GLU A 223 -18.12 -13.27 10.09
C GLU A 223 -17.81 -12.08 11.00
N ILE A 224 -16.90 -11.18 10.62
CA ILE A 224 -16.60 -9.97 11.42
C ILE A 224 -17.82 -9.07 11.57
N ILE A 225 -18.63 -8.90 10.52
CA ILE A 225 -19.83 -8.07 10.58
C ILE A 225 -20.87 -8.71 11.49
N ASP A 226 -21.04 -10.02 11.40
CA ASP A 226 -21.97 -10.78 12.22
C ASP A 226 -21.53 -10.71 13.70
N GLU A 227 -20.25 -10.97 14.00
CA GLU A 227 -19.67 -10.84 15.34
C GLU A 227 -19.82 -9.42 15.92
N LEU A 228 -19.59 -8.38 15.12
CA LEU A 228 -19.80 -6.99 15.57
C LEU A 228 -21.29 -6.71 15.81
N SER A 229 -22.20 -7.20 14.97
CA SER A 229 -23.62 -6.97 15.17
C SER A 229 -24.19 -7.64 16.42
N GLU A 230 -23.53 -8.67 16.93
CA GLU A 230 -23.88 -9.35 18.17
C GLU A 230 -23.22 -8.70 19.41
N GLU A 231 -22.30 -7.74 19.24
CA GLU A 231 -21.70 -7.03 20.37
C GLU A 231 -22.77 -6.22 21.11
N VAL A 232 -22.90 -6.47 22.42
CA VAL A 232 -23.82 -5.77 23.32
C VAL A 232 -23.12 -4.58 23.96
N VAL A 233 -23.85 -3.48 24.17
CA VAL A 233 -23.35 -2.35 24.96
C VAL A 233 -23.22 -2.80 26.43
N PRO A 234 -22.03 -2.79 27.04
CA PRO A 234 -21.91 -3.16 28.45
C PRO A 234 -22.66 -2.15 29.33
N ASP A 235 -23.46 -2.66 30.27
CA ASP A 235 -24.38 -1.91 31.16
C ASP A 235 -23.74 -0.78 32.01
N ASN A 236 -22.42 -0.59 31.92
CA ASN A 236 -21.68 0.37 32.74
C ASN A 236 -21.36 1.72 32.08
N VAL A 237 -21.86 2.01 30.88
CA VAL A 237 -21.84 3.40 30.36
C VAL A 237 -23.18 4.06 30.68
N SER A 238 -23.33 4.41 31.96
CA SER A 238 -24.41 5.26 32.45
C SER A 238 -24.27 6.65 31.81
N ILE A 239 -24.86 6.82 30.63
CA ILE A 239 -25.11 8.14 30.07
C ILE A 239 -26.14 8.79 31.00
N LYS A 240 -25.71 9.82 31.71
CA LYS A 240 -26.60 10.80 32.35
C LYS A 240 -27.43 11.49 31.25
N SER A 241 -28.49 10.86 30.76
CA SER A 241 -29.58 11.56 30.10
C SER A 241 -30.77 11.52 31.05
N GLY A 242 -30.93 12.59 31.81
CA GLY A 242 -32.13 12.79 32.61
C GLY A 242 -33.31 13.04 31.68
N TYR A 243 -34.18 12.05 31.55
CA TYR A 243 -35.60 12.26 31.30
C TYR A 243 -36.35 11.03 31.85
N SER A 244 -37.02 11.25 32.97
CA SER A 244 -38.00 10.31 33.50
C SER A 244 -39.28 10.42 32.69
N SER A 245 -39.79 9.32 32.17
CA SER A 245 -41.23 9.09 32.02
C SER A 245 -41.49 7.59 31.97
N SER A 246 -42.42 7.18 32.84
CA SER A 246 -42.94 5.85 33.08
C SER A 246 -43.71 5.29 31.88
N SER A 247 -43.52 3.99 31.59
CA SER A 247 -44.57 2.95 31.71
C SER A 247 -44.14 1.64 31.04
N ASP A 248 -44.43 0.56 31.74
CA ASP A 248 -44.72 -0.80 31.26
C ASP A 248 -43.61 -1.70 30.71
N ALA A 249 -43.53 -2.86 31.38
CA ALA A 249 -42.67 -3.98 31.10
C ALA A 249 -43.05 -4.69 29.79
N THR A 250 -42.06 -5.03 28.96
CA THR A 250 -41.79 -6.38 28.42
C THR A 250 -40.64 -6.31 27.41
N SER A 251 -39.77 -7.33 27.46
CA SER A 251 -38.47 -7.50 26.78
C SER A 251 -37.29 -6.78 27.45
N GLU A 252 -36.41 -7.57 28.08
CA GLU A 252 -35.01 -7.19 28.31
C GLU A 252 -34.36 -7.02 26.93
N GLY A 253 -34.57 -5.84 26.33
CA GLY A 253 -33.99 -5.48 25.05
C GLY A 253 -32.50 -5.28 25.20
N VAL A 254 -31.74 -6.32 24.89
CA VAL A 254 -30.28 -6.23 24.74
C VAL A 254 -30.01 -5.18 23.65
N SER A 255 -29.54 -4.00 24.06
CA SER A 255 -29.19 -2.93 23.13
C SER A 255 -27.90 -3.32 22.41
N LEU A 256 -28.04 -3.70 21.14
CA LEU A 256 -26.91 -4.01 20.28
C LEU A 256 -26.09 -2.75 20.04
N LYS A 257 -24.77 -2.90 20.08
CA LYS A 257 -23.82 -1.80 19.93
C LYS A 257 -23.75 -1.27 18.50
N TYR A 258 -24.02 -2.12 17.50
CA TYR A 258 -23.93 -1.74 16.10
C TYR A 258 -25.12 -2.22 15.28
N ASP A 259 -25.61 -1.37 14.36
CA ASP A 259 -26.53 -1.76 13.29
C ASP A 259 -25.75 -2.42 12.11
N PRO A 260 -26.04 -3.68 11.75
CA PRO A 260 -25.43 -4.36 10.60
C PRO A 260 -25.56 -3.59 9.28
N PHE A 261 -26.65 -2.86 9.07
CA PHE A 261 -26.89 -2.11 7.84
C PHE A 261 -25.94 -0.92 7.70
N ILE A 262 -25.64 -0.23 8.79
CA ILE A 262 -24.68 0.87 8.81
C ILE A 262 -23.25 0.32 8.67
N LEU A 263 -22.91 -0.78 9.37
CA LEU A 263 -21.59 -1.42 9.27
C LEU A 263 -21.22 -1.79 7.82
N ARG A 264 -22.18 -2.33 7.04
CA ARG A 264 -21.95 -2.70 5.64
C ARG A 264 -21.73 -1.50 4.71
N LYS A 265 -22.09 -0.29 5.14
CA LYS A 265 -21.86 0.96 4.40
C LYS A 265 -20.53 1.63 4.76
N CYS A 266 -19.81 1.15 5.78
CA CYS A 266 -18.53 1.70 6.17
C CYS A 266 -17.52 1.65 5.00
N PRO A 267 -16.87 2.79 4.63
CA PRO A 267 -15.91 2.84 3.54
C PRO A 267 -14.77 1.81 3.68
N SER A 268 -14.30 1.54 4.90
CA SER A 268 -13.26 0.54 5.14
C SER A 268 -13.73 -0.86 4.80
N TYR A 269 -14.96 -1.23 5.15
CA TYR A 269 -15.54 -2.52 4.74
C TYR A 269 -15.53 -2.66 3.21
N LEU A 270 -16.02 -1.65 2.49
CA LEU A 270 -16.07 -1.64 1.02
C LEU A 270 -14.67 -1.65 0.37
N LYS A 271 -13.67 -1.02 1.01
CA LYS A 271 -12.28 -1.02 0.52
C LYS A 271 -11.62 -2.39 0.67
N GLU A 272 -11.95 -3.17 1.70
CA GLU A 272 -11.36 -4.50 1.91
C GLU A 272 -11.67 -5.48 0.77
N TRP A 273 -12.81 -5.29 0.08
CA TRP A 273 -13.16 -6.03 -1.13
C TRP A 273 -12.21 -5.78 -2.31
N LYS A 274 -11.33 -4.77 -2.24
CA LYS A 274 -10.35 -4.45 -3.29
C LYS A 274 -9.00 -5.15 -3.10
N TYR A 275 -8.74 -5.77 -1.95
CA TYR A 275 -7.48 -6.47 -1.64
C TYR A 275 -7.62 -8.00 -1.79
N LEU A 276 -8.12 -8.43 -2.95
CA LEU A 276 -8.45 -9.83 -3.22
C LEU A 276 -7.23 -10.75 -3.36
N ASP A 277 -6.05 -10.18 -3.61
CA ASP A 277 -4.80 -10.89 -3.86
C ASP A 277 -3.95 -11.13 -2.61
N ARG A 278 -4.41 -10.70 -1.44
CA ARG A 278 -3.68 -10.83 -0.17
C ARG A 278 -4.48 -11.65 0.85
N PRO A 279 -3.83 -12.58 1.59
CA PRO A 279 -4.47 -13.25 2.70
C PRO A 279 -4.92 -12.23 3.74
N PHE A 280 -6.05 -12.51 4.38
CA PHE A 280 -6.60 -11.64 5.43
C PHE A 280 -6.06 -12.09 6.78
N THR A 281 -5.17 -11.30 7.36
CA THR A 281 -4.45 -11.67 8.59
C THR A 281 -5.20 -11.22 9.84
N SER A 282 -4.86 -11.79 11.00
CA SER A 282 -5.41 -11.35 12.30
C SER A 282 -5.12 -9.87 12.59
N ARG A 283 -3.97 -9.37 12.14
CA ARG A 283 -3.63 -7.94 12.22
C ARG A 283 -4.55 -7.08 11.37
N ASP A 284 -4.87 -7.52 10.15
CA ASP A 284 -5.80 -6.82 9.26
C ASP A 284 -7.19 -6.77 9.86
N GLU A 285 -7.63 -7.87 10.48
CA GLU A 285 -8.89 -7.91 11.23
C GLU A 285 -8.92 -6.89 12.37
N VAL A 286 -7.89 -6.85 13.23
CA VAL A 286 -7.83 -5.86 14.33
C VAL A 286 -7.85 -4.42 13.80
N LYS A 287 -7.08 -4.15 12.73
CA LYS A 287 -7.07 -2.82 12.08
C LYS A 287 -8.45 -2.49 11.50
N LEU A 288 -9.09 -3.45 10.85
CA LEU A 288 -10.41 -3.28 10.24
C LEU A 288 -11.46 -2.98 11.32
N ARG A 289 -11.51 -3.78 12.40
CA ARG A 289 -12.45 -3.55 13.52
C ARG A 289 -12.33 -2.14 14.09
N ARG A 290 -11.11 -1.67 14.35
CA ARG A 290 -10.87 -0.30 14.84
C ARG A 290 -11.36 0.77 13.87
N LYS A 291 -11.15 0.57 12.57
CA LYS A 291 -11.65 1.50 11.55
C LYS A 291 -13.17 1.47 11.42
N LEU A 292 -13.77 0.28 11.49
CA LEU A 292 -15.21 0.12 11.44
C LEU A 292 -15.89 0.79 12.64
N ASP A 293 -15.36 0.62 13.85
CA ASP A 293 -15.87 1.31 15.05
C ASP A 293 -15.83 2.83 14.88
N TYR A 294 -14.69 3.37 14.44
CA TYR A 294 -14.56 4.81 14.17
C TYR A 294 -15.51 5.32 13.06
N GLU A 295 -15.59 4.63 11.93
CA GLU A 295 -16.46 5.00 10.81
C GLU A 295 -17.94 4.86 11.16
N TYR A 296 -18.31 3.83 11.93
CA TYR A 296 -19.66 3.61 12.40
C TYR A 296 -20.13 4.76 13.28
N GLN A 297 -19.34 5.18 14.28
CA GLN A 297 -19.67 6.31 15.15
C GLN A 297 -19.90 7.62 14.40
N ILE A 298 -19.27 7.79 13.23
CA ILE A 298 -19.51 8.93 12.34
C ILE A 298 -20.83 8.74 11.59
N LEU A 299 -21.04 7.58 10.98
CA LEU A 299 -22.22 7.30 10.16
C LEU A 299 -23.52 7.23 10.98
N GLU A 300 -23.48 6.64 12.17
CA GLU A 300 -24.62 6.56 13.08
C GLU A 300 -25.19 7.96 13.38
N LYS A 301 -24.34 8.96 13.62
CA LYS A 301 -24.78 10.35 13.83
C LYS A 301 -25.53 10.92 12.62
N HIS A 302 -25.11 10.54 11.41
CA HIS A 302 -25.75 10.99 10.18
C HIS A 302 -27.10 10.30 9.95
N TYR A 303 -27.21 9.00 10.24
CA TYR A 303 -28.44 8.23 10.04
C TYR A 303 -29.46 8.37 11.16
N SER A 304 -29.04 8.64 12.40
CA SER A 304 -29.94 8.90 13.54
C SER A 304 -30.52 10.33 13.57
N SER A 305 -30.06 11.22 12.67
CA SER A 305 -30.53 12.60 12.55
C SER A 305 -31.49 12.83 11.36
N SER A 306 -31.89 11.77 10.67
CA SER A 306 -32.81 11.78 9.52
C SER A 306 -34.09 11.03 9.85
#